data_AF-A0A2R6RJW3-F1
#
_entry.id   AF-A0A2R6RJW3-F1
#
_cell.length_a   1.000
_cell.length_b   1.000
_cell.length_c   1.000
_cell.angle_alpha   90.00
_cell.angle_beta   90.00
_cell.angle_gamma   90.00
#
_symmetry.space_group_name_H-M   'P 1'
#
loop_
_entity.id
_entity.type
_entity.pdbx_description
1 polymer ?
#
loop_
_entity_poly.entity_id
_entity_poly.type
_entity_poly.pdbx_seq_one_letter_code
_entity_poly.pdbx_strand_id
1 'polypeptide(L)'
;VRAITPGLPLFLYNYTTHQLHGIFEAASFGGSNIDPTAWEDKKCKGESRFPAQVRIRIRKLCKALEEDSFRPVLHHYDGPKFRLELSVPETLELLDLCEQAGV
;
A
#
# COMPACT_ATOMS: atom_id res chain seq x y z
N VAL A 1 6.70 11.05 1.25
CA VAL A 1 7.07 10.30 2.47
C VAL A 1 6.65 10.99 3.77
N ARG A 2 6.73 12.32 3.86
CA ARG A 2 6.43 13.09 5.08
C ARG A 2 4.98 13.04 5.58
N ALA A 3 4.03 12.57 4.77
CA ALA A 3 2.62 12.45 5.16
C ALA A 3 2.27 11.13 5.87
N ILE A 4 3.15 10.12 5.82
CA ILE A 4 2.89 8.84 6.47
C ILE A 4 3.24 8.94 7.95
N THR A 5 2.26 8.70 8.80
CA THR A 5 2.37 8.69 10.25
C THR A 5 2.07 7.30 10.82
N PRO A 6 2.63 6.93 11.98
CA PRO A 6 2.23 5.70 12.67
C PRO A 6 0.71 5.64 12.87
N GLY A 7 0.10 4.48 12.64
CA GLY A 7 -1.35 4.27 12.72
C GLY A 7 -2.10 4.48 11.41
N LEU A 8 -1.45 5.03 10.36
CA LEU A 8 -2.10 5.23 9.07
C LEU A 8 -2.43 3.89 8.40
N PRO A 9 -3.68 3.65 7.96
CA PRO A 9 -4.03 2.48 7.15
C PRO A 9 -3.31 2.49 5.81
N LEU A 10 -2.80 1.33 5.41
CA LEU A 10 -2.10 1.11 4.15
C LEU A 10 -2.68 -0.13 3.47
N PHE A 11 -2.75 -0.10 2.14
CA PHE A 11 -3.19 -1.24 1.33
C PHE A 11 -2.07 -1.69 0.41
N LEU A 12 -1.83 -3.00 0.34
CA LEU A 12 -0.81 -3.56 -0.55
C LEU A 12 -1.42 -3.84 -1.93
N TYR A 13 -1.08 -3.02 -2.91
CA TYR A 13 -1.50 -3.17 -4.30
C TYR A 13 -0.36 -3.71 -5.18
N ASN A 14 -0.63 -4.76 -5.95
CA ASN A 14 0.29 -5.34 -6.90
C ASN A 14 0.01 -4.81 -8.31
N TYR A 15 0.96 -4.03 -8.86
CA TYR A 15 0.83 -3.44 -10.20
C TYR A 15 0.89 -4.43 -11.35
N THR A 16 1.47 -5.62 -11.16
CA THR A 16 1.57 -6.62 -12.23
C THR A 16 0.30 -7.46 -12.32
N THR A 17 -0.26 -7.84 -11.18
CA THR A 17 -1.46 -8.69 -11.13
C THR A 17 -2.75 -7.90 -10.94
N HIS A 18 -2.67 -6.59 -10.68
CA HIS A 18 -3.82 -5.73 -10.40
C HIS A 18 -4.64 -6.20 -9.19
N GLN A 19 -3.95 -6.71 -8.16
CA GLN A 19 -4.57 -7.29 -6.97
C GLN A 19 -4.26 -6.50 -5.69
N LEU A 20 -5.21 -6.47 -4.77
CA LEU A 20 -5.06 -5.90 -3.43
C LEU A 20 -5.00 -7.02 -2.37
N HIS A 21 -3.95 -7.02 -1.55
CA HIS A 21 -3.55 -8.18 -0.72
C HIS A 21 -3.81 -8.01 0.80
N GLY A 22 -4.47 -6.93 1.21
CA GLY A 22 -4.91 -6.76 2.60
C GLY A 22 -4.65 -5.40 3.21
N ILE A 23 -4.91 -5.34 4.51
CA ILE A 23 -4.86 -4.15 5.33
C ILE A 23 -3.58 -4.20 6.17
N PHE A 24 -2.79 -3.16 6.03
CA PHE A 24 -1.58 -2.91 6.78
C PHE A 24 -1.70 -1.59 7.51
N GLU A 25 -0.79 -1.36 8.45
CA GLU A 25 -0.73 -0.13 9.21
C GLU A 25 0.72 0.35 9.25
N ALA A 26 0.92 1.65 9.09
CA ALA A 26 2.22 2.27 9.30
C ALA A 26 2.64 2.09 10.77
N ALA A 27 3.76 1.39 10.99
CA ALA A 27 4.37 1.21 12.30
C ALA A 27 5.48 2.24 12.59
N SER A 28 5.77 3.11 11.62
CA SER A 28 6.70 4.22 11.75
C SER A 28 6.24 5.39 10.89
N PHE A 29 6.86 6.56 11.09
CA PHE A 29 6.85 7.58 10.05
C PHE A 29 7.53 7.04 8.80
N GLY A 30 7.15 7.56 7.64
CA GLY A 30 7.89 7.27 6.42
C GLY A 30 9.30 7.88 6.48
N GLY A 31 10.28 7.20 5.87
CA GLY A 31 11.68 7.63 5.81
C GLY A 31 12.33 7.30 4.46
N SER A 32 13.60 7.67 4.32
CA SER A 32 14.44 7.32 3.16
C SER A 32 15.39 6.20 3.54
N ASN A 33 15.50 5.16 2.71
CA ASN A 33 16.45 4.06 2.85
C ASN A 33 16.47 3.46 4.28
N ILE A 34 15.29 3.18 4.85
CA ILE A 34 15.15 2.57 6.18
C ILE A 34 15.85 1.20 6.21
N ASP A 35 15.65 0.41 5.16
CA ASP A 35 16.45 -0.73 4.78
C ASP A 35 17.11 -0.43 3.42
N PRO A 36 18.39 -0.02 3.41
CA PRO A 36 19.10 0.30 2.18
C PRO A 36 19.40 -0.93 1.32
N THR A 37 19.26 -2.14 1.86
CA THR A 37 19.54 -3.40 1.15
C THR A 37 18.29 -4.00 0.50
N ALA A 38 17.10 -3.51 0.88
CA ALA A 38 15.85 -3.96 0.30
C ALA A 38 15.78 -3.59 -1.20
N TRP A 39 15.60 -4.58 -2.07
CA TRP A 39 15.65 -4.41 -3.53
C TRP A 39 16.92 -3.70 -4.03
N GLU A 40 18.07 -3.95 -3.38
CA GLU A 40 19.37 -3.43 -3.80
C GLU A 40 19.73 -3.87 -5.23
N ASP A 41 20.23 -2.95 -6.05
CA ASP A 41 20.79 -3.25 -7.37
C ASP A 41 22.29 -3.55 -7.24
N LYS A 42 22.78 -4.55 -7.97
CA LYS A 42 24.21 -4.84 -8.10
C LYS A 42 25.03 -3.63 -8.55
N LYS A 43 24.40 -2.68 -9.27
CA LYS A 43 25.03 -1.45 -9.77
C LYS A 43 25.11 -0.32 -8.72
N CYS A 44 24.18 -0.29 -7.77
CA CYS A 44 24.09 0.77 -6.75
C CYS A 44 24.04 0.14 -5.36
N LYS A 45 25.21 -0.29 -4.87
CA LYS A 45 25.32 -0.90 -3.54
C LYS A 45 25.04 0.13 -2.44
N GLY A 46 24.33 -0.29 -1.40
CA GLY A 46 23.95 0.53 -0.25
C GLY A 46 22.76 1.45 -0.49
N GLU A 47 22.04 1.30 -1.62
CA GLU A 47 20.82 2.05 -1.88
C GLU A 47 19.71 1.16 -2.46
N SER A 48 18.52 1.30 -1.88
CA SER A 48 17.33 0.61 -2.36
C SER A 48 16.86 1.25 -3.67
N ARG A 49 16.39 0.42 -4.61
CA ARG A 49 15.64 0.92 -5.78
C ARG A 49 14.34 1.64 -5.40
N PHE A 50 13.86 1.45 -4.17
CA PHE A 50 12.68 2.09 -3.60
C PHE A 50 13.08 2.81 -2.30
N PRO A 51 13.72 4.00 -2.41
CA PRO A 51 14.28 4.69 -1.24
C PRO A 51 13.20 5.21 -0.30
N ALA A 52 12.00 5.54 -0.79
CA ALA A 52 10.88 5.93 0.05
C ALA A 52 10.27 4.70 0.75
N GLN A 53 10.47 4.59 2.06
CA GLN A 53 10.10 3.39 2.81
C GLN A 53 9.34 3.73 4.09
N VAL A 54 8.55 2.78 4.59
CA VAL A 54 7.87 2.86 5.89
C VAL A 54 7.85 1.46 6.50
N ARG A 55 7.99 1.36 7.83
CA ARG A 55 7.78 0.09 8.52
C ARG A 55 6.30 -0.17 8.67
N ILE A 56 5.87 -1.41 8.48
CA ILE A 56 4.47 -1.78 8.53
C ILE A 56 4.21 -2.85 9.60
N ARG A 57 2.96 -2.89 10.06
CA ARG A 57 2.38 -4.04 10.77
C ARG A 57 1.23 -4.57 9.93
N ILE A 58 1.08 -5.90 9.94
CA ILE A 58 -0.06 -6.55 9.31
C ILE A 58 -1.26 -6.33 10.23
N ARG A 59 -2.32 -5.68 9.72
CA ARG A 59 -3.58 -5.55 10.44
C ARG A 59 -4.51 -6.73 10.10
N LYS A 60 -4.67 -7.03 8.81
CA LYS A 60 -5.45 -8.17 8.32
C LYS A 60 -4.98 -8.57 6.93
N LEU A 61 -4.70 -9.86 6.73
CA LEU A 61 -4.54 -10.41 5.39
C LEU A 61 -5.93 -10.76 4.84
N CYS A 62 -6.19 -10.44 3.58
CA CYS A 62 -7.39 -10.87 2.87
C CYS A 62 -6.99 -11.76 1.69
N LYS A 63 -7.96 -12.49 1.12
CA LYS A 63 -7.76 -13.05 -0.22
C LYS A 63 -7.43 -11.92 -1.19
N ALA A 64 -6.56 -12.20 -2.17
CA ALA A 64 -6.23 -11.23 -3.21
C ALA A 64 -7.53 -10.77 -3.88
N LEU A 65 -7.85 -9.49 -3.73
CA LEU A 65 -9.01 -8.86 -4.36
C LEU A 65 -8.60 -8.45 -5.77
N GLU A 66 -9.35 -8.92 -6.77
CA GLU A 66 -9.19 -8.50 -8.16
C GLU A 66 -9.63 -7.04 -8.33
N GLU A 67 -9.04 -6.35 -9.30
CA GLU A 67 -9.30 -4.93 -9.57
C GLU A 67 -10.80 -4.60 -9.67
N ASP A 68 -11.57 -5.43 -10.37
CA ASP A 68 -13.02 -5.25 -10.54
C ASP A 68 -13.79 -5.22 -9.21
N SER A 69 -13.25 -5.85 -8.15
CA SER A 69 -13.91 -5.90 -6.84
C SER A 69 -13.74 -4.61 -6.03
N PHE A 70 -12.63 -3.89 -6.21
CA PHE A 70 -12.32 -2.69 -5.40
C PHE A 70 -12.27 -1.40 -6.22
N ARG A 71 -12.18 -1.49 -7.55
CA ARG A 71 -12.21 -0.31 -8.43
C ARG A 71 -13.45 0.57 -8.26
N PRO A 72 -14.67 0.04 -8.03
CA PRO A 72 -15.86 0.87 -7.81
C PRO A 72 -15.77 1.82 -6.60
N VAL A 73 -14.97 1.44 -5.58
CA VAL A 73 -14.80 2.25 -4.36
C VAL A 73 -13.68 3.28 -4.49
N LEU A 74 -12.99 3.34 -5.63
CA LEU A 74 -11.91 4.28 -5.90
C LEU A 74 -12.40 5.35 -6.89
N HIS A 75 -13.03 6.38 -6.34
CA HIS A 75 -13.78 7.39 -7.10
C HIS A 75 -12.91 8.30 -7.97
N HIS A 76 -11.59 8.31 -7.78
CA HIS A 76 -10.64 9.17 -8.50
C HIS A 76 -9.54 8.40 -9.24
N TYR A 77 -9.90 7.31 -9.91
CA TYR A 77 -9.01 6.62 -10.86
C TYR A 77 -8.88 7.45 -12.16
N ASP A 78 -8.21 8.60 -12.08
CA ASP A 78 -7.94 9.49 -13.24
C ASP A 78 -6.65 9.08 -13.95
N GLY A 79 -6.73 8.04 -14.80
CA GLY A 79 -5.70 7.71 -15.79
C GLY A 79 -4.41 7.07 -15.25
N PRO A 80 -3.27 7.17 -15.96
CA PRO A 80 -2.08 6.32 -15.74
C PRO A 80 -1.30 6.60 -14.44
N LYS A 81 -1.79 7.50 -13.59
CA LYS A 81 -1.17 7.87 -12.32
C LYS A 81 -2.20 7.73 -11.22
N PHE A 82 -2.22 6.57 -10.58
CA PHE A 82 -3.05 6.37 -9.39
C PHE A 82 -2.65 7.37 -8.31
N ARG A 83 -3.65 8.01 -7.70
CA ARG A 83 -3.44 8.76 -6.46
C ARG A 83 -3.14 7.75 -5.36
N LEU A 84 -1.93 7.80 -4.80
CA LEU A 84 -1.51 6.91 -3.70
C LEU A 84 -2.23 7.24 -2.38
N GLU A 85 -2.87 8.41 -2.31
CA GLU A 85 -3.63 8.87 -1.16
C GLU A 85 -5.12 8.67 -1.42
N LEU A 86 -5.75 7.96 -0.49
CA LEU A 86 -7.19 7.70 -0.48
C LEU A 86 -7.89 8.74 0.38
N SER A 87 -9.07 9.14 -0.04
CA SER A 87 -9.98 9.88 0.84
C SER A 87 -10.50 9.00 1.97
N VAL A 88 -11.07 9.63 3.00
CA VAL A 88 -11.67 8.90 4.14
C VAL A 88 -12.77 7.92 3.68
N PRO A 89 -13.72 8.30 2.79
CA PRO A 89 -14.73 7.35 2.31
C PRO A 89 -14.14 6.15 1.57
N GLU A 90 -13.22 6.38 0.62
CA GLU A 90 -12.55 5.31 -0.14
C GLU A 90 -11.79 4.35 0.80
N THR A 91 -11.17 4.89 1.85
CA THR A 91 -10.47 4.09 2.87
C THR A 91 -11.43 3.20 3.65
N LEU A 92 -12.57 3.74 4.10
CA LEU A 92 -13.56 2.99 4.86
C LEU A 92 -14.16 1.86 4.03
N GLU A 93 -14.53 2.13 2.79
CA GLU A 93 -15.10 1.11 1.90
C GLU A 93 -14.09 0.00 1.57
N LEU A 94 -12.81 0.33 1.36
CA LEU A 94 -11.77 -0.68 1.17
C LEU A 94 -11.52 -1.53 2.41
N LEU A 95 -11.60 -0.93 3.62
CA LEU A 95 -11.51 -1.69 4.87
C LEU A 95 -12.65 -2.71 4.94
N ASP A 96 -13.88 -2.30 4.66
CA ASP A 96 -15.06 -3.17 4.69
C ASP A 96 -14.94 -4.32 3.67
N LEU A 97 -14.50 -4.03 2.43
CA LEU A 97 -14.25 -5.04 1.40
C LEU A 97 -13.20 -6.06 1.83
N CYS A 98 -12.08 -5.59 2.38
CA CYS A 98 -11.02 -6.47 2.89
C CYS A 98 -11.48 -7.28 4.10
N GLU A 99 -12.35 -6.71 4.95
CA GLU A 99 -12.90 -7.39 6.10
C GLU A 99 -13.82 -8.56 5.69
N GLN A 100 -14.67 -8.34 4.69
CA GLN A 100 -15.57 -9.33 4.11
C GLN A 100 -14.83 -10.43 3.33
N ALA A 101 -13.69 -10.10 2.71
CA ALA A 101 -12.85 -11.04 1.96
C ALA A 101 -11.83 -11.80 2.83
N GLY A 102 -11.85 -11.60 4.15
CA GLY A 102 -11.00 -12.30 5.11
C GLY A 102 -11.29 -13.79 5.18
N VAL A 103 -10.24 -14.59 5.41
CA VAL A 103 -10.33 -16.04 5.71
C VAL A 103 -10.76 -16.25 7.15
#